data_AF-A0A7G1H211-F1
#
_entry.id   AF-A0A7G1H211-F1
#
_cell.length_a   1.000
_cell.length_b   1.000
_cell.length_c   1.000
_cell.angle_alpha   90.00
_cell.angle_beta   90.00
_cell.angle_gamma   90.00
#
_symmetry.space_group_name_H-M   'P 1'
#
loop_
_entity.id
_entity.type
_entity.pdbx_description
1 polymer ?
#
loop_
_entity_poly.entity_id
_entity_poly.type
_entity_poly.pdbx_seq_one_letter_code
_entity_poly.pdbx_strand_id
1 'polypeptide(L)'
;MEMKEGQFGKVGEHMVGFELSKRGWIVFFPPYDERIDIVALKFVCEKCNSLWDTTHLLTCTNIVCKLYNKDIVKSKVVKGKRCLNCGKLLLRSETSSQSSRCPVCEEGDLEEIACCYYCNSVIDIKRNKCTMPGCDSKKYKIIFRTIQVKSTHLVDEGRNLGFNFKFQDLLDDDRHFFIIYNRDIVKDEEKHFYWILSVQDFMSIKNTETTAFKIYQNDRCHFHPKRLEKFLYNEVQVNKLWSRIEESKNSNDLETLKKLYDELKRVDRFRILDISSAKD
;
A
#
# COMPACT_ATOMS: atom_id res chain seq x y z
N MET A 1 8.00 -4.28 -31.47
CA MET A 1 7.77 -5.67 -31.02
C MET A 1 6.36 -5.71 -30.44
N GLU A 2 5.41 -6.36 -31.13
CA GLU A 2 4.04 -6.49 -30.65
C GLU A 2 4.00 -7.46 -29.46
N MET A 3 3.58 -6.98 -28.29
CA MET A 3 3.30 -7.83 -27.14
C MET A 3 1.94 -8.52 -27.33
N LYS A 4 1.83 -9.79 -26.94
CA LYS A 4 0.54 -10.49 -26.96
C LYS A 4 -0.43 -9.83 -25.96
N GLU A 5 -1.73 -9.77 -26.27
CA GLU A 5 -2.74 -9.03 -25.48
C GLU A 5 -2.75 -9.39 -23.98
N GLY A 6 -2.48 -10.65 -23.60
CA GLY A 6 -2.40 -11.06 -22.20
C GLY A 6 -1.12 -10.63 -21.45
N GLN A 7 -0.05 -10.28 -22.17
CA GLN A 7 1.20 -9.79 -21.56
C GLN A 7 1.09 -8.31 -21.18
N PHE A 8 0.26 -7.54 -21.89
CA PHE A 8 0.09 -6.11 -21.63
C PHE A 8 -0.68 -5.82 -20.33
N GLY A 9 -1.68 -6.65 -20.01
CA GLY A 9 -2.37 -6.63 -18.71
C GLY A 9 -1.38 -6.69 -17.55
N LYS A 10 -0.56 -7.75 -17.52
CA LYS A 10 0.46 -7.97 -16.50
C LYS A 10 1.51 -6.86 -16.41
N VAL A 11 1.92 -6.27 -17.54
CA VAL A 11 2.84 -5.13 -17.51
C VAL A 11 2.20 -3.95 -16.78
N GLY A 12 0.94 -3.63 -17.05
CA GLY A 12 0.25 -2.57 -16.32
C GLY A 12 0.14 -2.85 -14.83
N GLU A 13 -0.19 -4.09 -14.43
CA GLU A 13 -0.21 -4.50 -13.01
C GLU A 13 1.14 -4.28 -12.33
N HIS A 14 2.23 -4.72 -12.96
CA HIS A 14 3.58 -4.53 -12.42
C HIS A 14 3.98 -3.06 -12.35
N MET A 15 3.64 -2.26 -13.36
CA MET A 15 3.94 -0.81 -13.37
C MET A 15 3.17 -0.07 -12.28
N VAL A 16 1.88 -0.39 -12.10
CA VAL A 16 1.08 0.16 -10.99
C VAL A 16 1.66 -0.29 -9.65
N GLY A 17 2.02 -1.56 -9.49
CA GLY A 17 2.65 -2.06 -8.26
C GLY A 17 3.98 -1.36 -7.96
N PHE A 18 4.77 -1.06 -8.98
CA PHE A 18 6.01 -0.30 -8.85
C PHE A 18 5.76 1.13 -8.37
N GLU A 19 4.79 1.83 -8.97
CA GLU A 19 4.41 3.19 -8.56
C GLU A 19 3.88 3.26 -7.13
N LEU A 20 3.10 2.26 -6.70
CA LEU A 20 2.65 2.13 -5.32
C LEU A 20 3.84 1.91 -4.37
N SER A 21 4.76 1.01 -4.72
CA SER A 21 5.93 0.69 -3.90
C SER A 21 6.83 1.91 -3.69
N LYS A 22 7.05 2.74 -4.73
CA LYS A 22 7.77 4.03 -4.61
C LYS A 22 7.18 4.95 -3.53
N ARG A 23 5.87 4.81 -3.25
CA ARG A 23 5.11 5.62 -2.29
C ARG A 23 4.93 4.96 -0.92
N GLY A 24 5.70 3.90 -0.66
CA GLY A 24 5.72 3.20 0.63
C GLY A 24 4.55 2.23 0.83
N TRP A 25 3.86 1.83 -0.24
CA TRP A 25 2.90 0.74 -0.18
C TRP A 25 3.61 -0.61 -0.27
N ILE A 26 3.15 -1.56 0.52
CA ILE A 26 3.50 -2.97 0.40
C ILE A 26 2.46 -3.60 -0.53
N VAL A 27 2.92 -4.14 -1.66
CA VAL A 27 2.07 -4.58 -2.76
C VAL A 27 2.08 -6.10 -2.86
N PHE A 28 0.90 -6.70 -3.00
CA PHE A 28 0.68 -8.13 -3.20
C PHE A 28 -0.16 -8.35 -4.45
N PHE A 29 0.16 -9.40 -5.21
CA PHE A 29 -0.58 -9.82 -6.40
C PHE A 29 -1.28 -11.15 -6.06
N PRO A 30 -2.60 -11.17 -5.79
CA PRO A 30 -3.31 -12.38 -5.42
C PRO A 30 -3.32 -13.37 -6.60
N PRO A 31 -2.97 -14.65 -6.39
CA PRO A 31 -2.83 -15.61 -7.50
C PRO A 31 -4.14 -16.14 -8.08
N TYR A 32 -5.27 -16.04 -7.35
CA TYR A 32 -6.53 -16.71 -7.69
C TYR A 32 -7.77 -15.82 -7.58
N ASP A 33 -7.64 -14.49 -7.45
CA ASP A 33 -8.80 -13.58 -7.46
C ASP A 33 -8.85 -12.84 -8.81
N GLU A 34 -9.92 -13.06 -9.58
CA GLU A 34 -10.10 -12.41 -10.88
C GLU A 34 -10.69 -10.98 -10.80
N ARG A 35 -11.02 -10.52 -9.58
CA ARG A 35 -11.64 -9.20 -9.32
C ARG A 35 -10.65 -8.20 -8.74
N ILE A 36 -9.58 -8.70 -8.10
CA ILE A 36 -8.54 -7.88 -7.47
C ILE A 36 -7.22 -8.23 -8.12
N ASP A 37 -6.59 -7.28 -8.79
CA ASP A 37 -5.27 -7.49 -9.39
C ASP A 37 -4.15 -7.18 -8.38
N ILE A 38 -4.40 -6.24 -7.47
CA ILE A 38 -3.43 -5.79 -6.47
C ILE A 38 -4.11 -5.61 -5.11
N VAL A 39 -3.47 -6.12 -4.06
CA VAL A 39 -3.73 -5.76 -2.67
C VAL A 39 -2.57 -4.91 -2.17
N ALA A 40 -2.85 -3.72 -1.63
CA ALA A 40 -1.84 -2.78 -1.17
C ALA A 40 -2.07 -2.41 0.30
N LEU A 41 -0.99 -2.45 1.09
CA LEU A 41 -0.97 -2.07 2.50
C LEU A 41 -0.04 -0.89 2.73
N LYS A 42 -0.45 0.07 3.56
CA LYS A 42 0.43 1.17 3.97
C LYS A 42 0.25 1.49 5.44
N PHE A 43 1.36 1.59 6.15
CA PHE A 43 1.37 1.96 7.55
C PHE A 43 1.53 3.47 7.66
N VAL A 44 0.61 4.12 8.39
CA VAL A 44 0.63 5.57 8.55
C VAL A 44 0.47 5.96 10.01
N CYS A 45 1.05 7.09 10.40
CA CYS A 45 0.86 7.67 11.71
C CYS A 45 -0.62 8.01 11.95
N GLU A 46 -1.18 7.57 13.07
CA GLU A 46 -2.59 7.83 13.41
C GLU A 46 -2.88 9.33 13.57
N LYS A 47 -1.89 10.11 14.04
CA LYS A 47 -2.04 11.55 14.34
C LYS A 47 -1.86 12.46 13.12
N CYS A 48 -0.88 12.18 12.27
CA CYS A 48 -0.52 13.08 11.16
C CYS A 48 -0.58 12.44 9.77
N ASN A 49 -0.98 11.17 9.66
CA ASN A 49 -1.07 10.39 8.42
C ASN A 49 0.22 10.30 7.60
N SER A 50 1.37 10.64 8.18
CA SER A 50 2.65 10.43 7.51
C SER A 50 2.98 8.94 7.41
N LEU A 51 3.79 8.58 6.41
CA LEU A 51 4.32 7.22 6.30
C LEU A 51 5.00 6.82 7.61
N TRP A 52 4.60 5.67 8.12
CA TRP A 52 5.23 5.05 9.27
C TRP A 52 6.29 4.10 8.78
N ASP A 53 7.56 4.39 9.08
CA ASP A 53 8.66 3.53 8.65
C ASP A 53 8.56 2.17 9.34
N THR A 54 8.32 1.15 8.52
CA THR A 54 8.11 -0.24 8.91
C THR A 54 9.32 -1.12 8.64
N THR A 55 10.39 -0.56 8.07
CA THR A 55 11.63 -1.28 7.73
C THR A 55 12.16 -2.05 8.95
N HIS A 56 11.91 -1.54 10.17
CA HIS A 56 12.24 -2.21 11.43
C HIS A 56 11.02 -2.43 12.34
N LEU A 57 9.91 -2.94 11.80
CA LEU A 57 8.68 -3.23 12.57
C LEU A 57 8.95 -4.13 13.77
N LEU A 58 9.88 -5.08 13.68
CA LEU A 58 10.20 -6.00 14.76
C LEU A 58 11.58 -5.67 15.35
N THR A 59 11.66 -5.54 16.67
CA THR A 59 12.89 -5.33 17.42
C THR A 59 12.99 -6.35 18.55
N CYS A 60 14.22 -6.75 18.88
CA CYS A 60 14.46 -7.49 20.10
C CYS A 60 14.29 -6.54 21.29
N THR A 61 13.60 -6.94 22.37
CA THR A 61 13.46 -6.08 23.56
C THR A 61 14.76 -5.94 24.36
N ASN A 62 15.75 -6.80 24.11
CA ASN A 62 17.07 -6.70 24.74
C ASN A 62 17.98 -5.75 23.96
N ILE A 63 18.29 -4.60 24.57
CA ILE A 63 19.11 -3.53 23.98
C ILE A 63 20.55 -3.94 23.66
N VAL A 64 21.07 -4.95 24.36
CA VAL A 64 22.43 -5.48 24.14
C VAL A 64 22.44 -6.51 23.00
N CYS A 65 21.27 -6.97 22.55
CA CYS A 65 21.17 -7.92 21.47
C CYS A 65 21.62 -7.29 20.15
N LYS A 66 22.45 -8.02 19.39
CA LYS A 66 22.86 -7.62 18.03
C LYS A 66 21.71 -7.43 17.04
N LEU A 67 20.51 -7.89 17.36
CA LEU A 67 19.28 -7.71 16.57
C LEU A 67 18.38 -6.57 17.08
N TYR A 68 18.76 -5.82 18.12
CA TYR A 68 17.94 -4.73 18.67
C TYR A 68 17.55 -3.68 17.62
N ASN A 69 18.45 -3.33 16.71
CA ASN A 69 18.21 -2.35 15.64
C ASN A 69 18.49 -2.94 14.25
N LYS A 70 18.15 -4.20 14.02
CA LYS A 70 18.32 -4.84 12.71
C LYS A 70 17.02 -5.44 12.23
N ASP A 71 16.92 -5.57 10.91
CA ASP A 71 15.83 -6.33 10.27
C ASP A 71 15.83 -7.75 10.82
N ILE A 72 14.78 -8.06 11.58
CA ILE A 72 14.58 -9.40 12.11
C ILE A 72 13.95 -10.24 11.00
N VAL A 73 14.78 -11.02 10.33
CA VAL A 73 14.29 -12.05 9.39
C VAL A 73 13.60 -13.19 10.15
N LYS A 74 12.61 -13.82 9.51
CA LYS A 74 11.78 -14.90 10.11
C LYS A 74 12.61 -16.02 10.74
N SER A 75 13.77 -16.36 10.18
CA SER A 75 14.67 -17.40 10.71
C SER A 75 15.33 -17.04 12.05
N LYS A 76 15.27 -15.77 12.47
CA LYS A 76 15.76 -15.29 13.78
C LYS A 76 14.64 -15.11 14.81
N VAL A 77 13.41 -15.49 14.44
CA VAL A 77 12.25 -15.51 15.32
C VAL A 77 11.98 -16.94 15.73
N VAL A 78 11.92 -17.19 17.03
CA VAL A 78 11.48 -18.48 17.61
C VAL A 78 10.19 -18.27 18.38
N LYS A 79 9.36 -19.32 18.43
CA LYS A 79 8.15 -19.30 19.28
C LYS A 79 8.54 -19.50 20.74
N GLY A 80 8.01 -18.66 21.61
CA GLY A 80 8.03 -18.83 23.06
C GLY A 80 6.64 -18.70 23.66
N LYS A 81 6.54 -18.92 24.95
CA LYS A 81 5.34 -18.66 25.75
C LYS A 81 5.65 -17.66 26.85
N ARG A 82 4.76 -16.70 27.10
CA ARG A 82 4.86 -15.80 28.26
C ARG A 82 3.75 -16.12 29.25
N CYS A 83 4.10 -16.23 30.52
CA CYS A 83 3.10 -16.30 31.58
C CYS A 83 2.44 -14.94 31.81
N LEU A 84 1.10 -14.90 31.75
CA LEU A 84 0.34 -13.67 31.98
C LEU A 84 0.35 -13.23 33.45
N ASN A 85 0.59 -14.15 34.39
CA ASN A 85 0.62 -13.84 35.82
C ASN A 85 2.03 -13.39 36.28
N CYS A 86 3.06 -14.20 36.04
CA CYS A 86 4.41 -13.93 36.54
C CYS A 86 5.38 -13.34 35.49
N GLY A 87 4.94 -13.16 34.24
CA GLY A 87 5.76 -12.58 33.17
C GLY A 87 6.92 -13.45 32.67
N LYS A 88 7.13 -14.64 33.24
CA LYS A 88 8.25 -15.52 32.85
C LYS A 88 8.13 -15.95 31.38
N LEU A 89 9.24 -15.85 30.67
CA LEU A 89 9.41 -16.33 29.30
C LEU A 89 9.84 -17.80 29.33
N LEU A 90 9.17 -18.64 28.55
CA LEU A 90 9.44 -20.06 28.41
C LEU A 90 9.72 -20.36 26.93
N LEU A 91 10.86 -20.99 26.65
CA LEU A 91 11.17 -21.41 25.29
C LEU A 91 10.56 -22.77 24.99
N ARG A 92 10.48 -23.10 23.70
CA ARG A 92 9.89 -24.36 23.21
C ARG A 92 10.56 -25.62 23.77
N SER A 93 11.82 -25.52 24.23
CA SER A 93 12.54 -26.61 24.91
C SER A 93 12.12 -26.82 26.37
N GLU A 94 11.52 -25.81 27.00
CA GLU A 94 11.17 -25.78 28.42
C GLU A 94 9.67 -26.01 28.66
N THR A 95 8.90 -26.18 27.58
CA THR A 95 7.46 -26.42 27.63
C THR A 95 7.14 -27.71 26.90
N SER A 96 6.53 -28.67 27.60
CA SER A 96 5.86 -29.77 26.90
C SER A 96 4.78 -29.16 26.00
N SER A 97 4.65 -29.67 24.79
CA SER A 97 3.76 -29.12 23.74
C SER A 97 2.28 -29.01 24.14
N GLN A 98 1.91 -29.49 25.32
CA GLN A 98 0.53 -29.56 25.82
C GLN A 98 0.28 -28.79 27.13
N SER A 99 1.27 -28.14 27.77
CA SER A 99 0.98 -27.39 29.00
C SER A 99 0.31 -26.04 28.68
N SER A 100 -0.92 -25.88 29.20
CA SER A 100 -1.67 -24.61 29.17
C SER A 100 -1.27 -23.67 30.31
N ARG A 101 -0.67 -24.21 31.38
CA ARG A 101 -0.30 -23.46 32.58
C ARG A 101 1.20 -23.25 32.72
N CYS A 102 1.56 -22.14 33.36
CA CYS A 102 2.93 -21.79 33.67
C CYS A 102 3.55 -22.77 34.69
N PRO A 103 4.73 -23.36 34.42
CA PRO A 103 5.40 -24.29 35.33
C PRO A 103 6.03 -23.61 36.56
N VAL A 104 5.97 -22.27 36.67
CA VAL A 104 6.57 -21.53 37.79
C VAL A 104 5.53 -21.04 38.79
N CYS A 105 4.39 -20.54 38.31
CA CYS A 105 3.33 -20.06 39.20
C CYS A 105 2.08 -20.95 39.19
N GLU A 106 2.07 -22.02 38.38
CA GLU A 106 1.05 -23.07 38.27
C GLU A 106 -0.37 -22.63 37.90
N GLU A 107 -0.68 -21.34 37.99
CA GLU A 107 -2.01 -20.75 37.79
C GLU A 107 -2.07 -19.79 36.61
N GLY A 108 -0.92 -19.36 36.08
CA GLY A 108 -0.86 -18.37 35.01
C GLY A 108 -1.06 -18.98 33.63
N ASP A 109 -2.01 -18.44 32.88
CA ASP A 109 -2.19 -18.74 31.45
C ASP A 109 -0.96 -18.34 30.63
N LEU A 110 -0.72 -19.08 29.56
CA LEU A 110 0.41 -18.88 28.66
C LEU A 110 -0.04 -18.28 27.33
N GLU A 111 0.56 -17.15 26.95
CA GLU A 111 0.37 -16.49 25.66
C GLU A 111 1.51 -16.86 24.69
N GLU A 112 1.19 -17.18 23.43
CA GLU A 112 2.21 -17.37 22.38
C GLU A 112 2.85 -16.03 22.01
N ILE A 113 4.18 -15.98 22.03
CA ILE A 113 4.95 -14.78 21.68
C ILE A 113 6.13 -15.11 20.76
N ALA A 114 6.57 -14.10 20.02
CA ALA A 114 7.80 -14.14 19.25
C ALA A 114 9.01 -13.84 20.15
N CYS A 115 10.06 -14.66 20.08
CA CYS A 115 11.31 -14.48 20.82
C CYS A 115 12.51 -14.46 19.87
N CYS A 116 13.57 -13.77 20.27
CA CYS A 116 14.81 -13.64 19.52
C CYS A 116 15.64 -14.91 19.63
N TYR A 117 16.00 -15.49 18.50
CA TYR A 117 16.84 -16.69 18.43
C TYR A 117 18.17 -16.57 19.20
N TYR A 118 18.78 -15.38 19.25
CA TYR A 118 20.12 -15.21 19.84
C TYR A 118 20.14 -14.98 21.36
N CYS A 119 19.11 -14.34 21.91
CA CYS A 119 19.12 -13.91 23.31
C CYS A 119 17.84 -14.28 24.06
N ASN A 120 16.90 -14.97 23.39
CA ASN A 120 15.64 -15.45 23.93
C ASN A 120 14.71 -14.38 24.50
N SER A 121 15.08 -13.10 24.37
CA SER A 121 14.24 -11.97 24.72
C SER A 121 13.11 -11.84 23.71
N VAL A 122 12.04 -11.16 24.13
CA VAL A 122 10.85 -10.95 23.31
C VAL A 122 11.23 -10.19 22.05
N ILE A 123 10.66 -10.58 20.92
CA ILE A 123 10.60 -9.73 19.74
C ILE A 123 9.29 -9.00 19.80
N ASP A 124 9.36 -7.69 19.89
CA ASP A 124 8.20 -6.82 19.95
C ASP A 124 8.19 -5.90 18.74
N ILE A 125 7.04 -5.29 18.49
CA ILE A 125 6.94 -4.24 17.50
C ILE A 125 7.75 -3.05 18.01
N LYS A 126 8.73 -2.60 17.22
CA LYS A 126 9.46 -1.39 17.53
C LYS A 126 8.45 -0.26 17.56
N ARG A 127 8.20 0.30 18.75
CA ARG A 127 7.41 1.53 18.93
C ARG A 127 8.25 2.68 18.40
N ASN A 128 8.43 2.73 17.09
CA ASN A 128 8.97 3.90 16.42
C ASN A 128 8.05 5.06 16.79
N LYS A 129 8.62 6.20 17.15
CA LYS A 129 7.84 7.43 17.11
C LYS A 129 7.64 7.78 15.65
N CYS A 130 6.58 8.51 15.35
CA CYS A 130 6.42 9.14 14.05
C CYS A 130 7.71 9.90 13.68
N THR A 131 8.20 9.70 12.45
CA THR A 131 9.45 10.33 11.98
C THR A 131 9.24 11.77 11.53
N MET A 132 7.99 12.20 11.32
CA MET A 132 7.69 13.59 10.97
C MET A 132 8.11 14.55 12.08
N PRO A 133 8.86 15.62 11.74
CA PRO A 133 9.17 16.70 12.68
C PRO A 133 7.90 17.26 13.31
N GLY A 134 7.90 17.39 14.65
CA GLY A 134 6.76 17.91 15.41
C GLY A 134 5.64 16.90 15.69
N CYS A 135 5.76 15.63 15.27
CA CYS A 135 4.82 14.59 15.64
C CYS A 135 5.42 13.64 16.69
N ASP A 136 4.76 13.54 17.84
CA ASP A 136 5.12 12.69 18.98
C ASP A 136 4.35 11.37 19.02
N SER A 137 3.55 11.07 18.00
CA SER A 137 2.73 9.86 17.97
C SER A 137 3.59 8.61 18.07
N LYS A 138 3.14 7.67 18.90
CA LYS A 138 3.68 6.31 19.03
C LYS A 138 2.73 5.26 18.46
N LYS A 139 1.65 5.70 17.81
CA LYS A 139 0.62 4.86 17.22
C LYS A 139 0.58 5.04 15.71
N TYR A 140 0.35 3.92 15.04
CA TYR A 140 0.10 3.84 13.62
C TYR A 140 -1.24 3.16 13.37
N LYS A 141 -1.79 3.38 12.19
CA LYS A 141 -2.89 2.60 11.61
C LYS A 141 -2.46 2.03 10.26
N ILE A 142 -3.19 1.03 9.80
CA ILE A 142 -2.94 0.38 8.52
C ILE A 142 -4.01 0.85 7.55
N ILE A 143 -3.60 1.29 6.37
CA ILE A 143 -4.48 1.55 5.25
C ILE A 143 -4.43 0.34 4.32
N PHE A 144 -5.60 -0.20 3.98
CA PHE A 144 -5.73 -1.38 3.12
C PHE A 144 -6.49 -1.03 1.85
N ARG A 145 -5.90 -1.29 0.67
CA ARG A 145 -6.55 -1.03 -0.61
C ARG A 145 -6.58 -2.27 -1.47
N THR A 146 -7.70 -2.49 -2.15
CA THR A 146 -7.79 -3.42 -3.27
C THR A 146 -7.81 -2.60 -4.55
N ILE A 147 -7.12 -3.06 -5.57
CA ILE A 147 -6.95 -2.32 -6.81
C ILE A 147 -7.19 -3.27 -7.97
N GLN A 148 -7.95 -2.78 -8.94
CA GLN A 148 -8.08 -3.41 -10.24
C GLN A 148 -7.41 -2.54 -11.30
N VAL A 149 -6.55 -3.15 -12.10
CA VAL A 149 -5.76 -2.50 -13.14
C VAL A 149 -6.38 -2.77 -14.50
N LYS A 150 -6.71 -1.70 -15.22
CA LYS A 150 -7.26 -1.77 -16.58
C LYS A 150 -6.20 -1.26 -17.56
N SER A 151 -5.40 -2.18 -18.10
CA SER A 151 -4.39 -1.86 -19.10
C SER A 151 -5.05 -1.66 -20.47
N THR A 152 -4.77 -0.53 -21.12
CA THR A 152 -5.34 -0.17 -22.42
C THR A 152 -4.33 0.48 -23.35
N HIS A 153 -4.57 0.37 -24.65
CA HIS A 153 -3.98 1.23 -25.68
C HIS A 153 -5.00 2.31 -26.09
N LEU A 154 -4.53 3.34 -26.79
CA LEU A 154 -5.46 4.23 -27.49
C LEU A 154 -6.10 3.47 -28.65
N VAL A 155 -7.42 3.57 -28.76
CA VAL A 155 -8.27 2.99 -29.80
C VAL A 155 -8.96 4.12 -30.58
N ASP A 156 -9.68 3.78 -31.66
CA ASP A 156 -10.39 4.73 -32.52
C ASP A 156 -9.45 5.82 -33.10
N GLU A 157 -8.35 5.38 -33.74
CA GLU A 157 -7.32 6.26 -34.34
C GLU A 157 -6.63 7.17 -33.31
N GLY A 158 -6.45 6.69 -32.08
CA GLY A 158 -5.79 7.46 -31.03
C GLY A 158 -6.73 8.34 -30.19
N ARG A 159 -8.04 8.29 -30.43
CA ARG A 159 -9.01 9.21 -29.81
C ARG A 159 -9.54 8.74 -28.45
N ASN A 160 -9.62 7.44 -28.22
CA ASN A 160 -10.29 6.88 -27.05
C ASN A 160 -9.41 5.87 -26.30
N LEU A 161 -9.68 5.69 -25.01
CA LEU A 161 -9.15 4.59 -24.19
C LEU A 161 -10.22 3.50 -24.13
N GLY A 162 -9.88 2.29 -24.56
CA GLY A 162 -10.82 1.18 -24.67
C GLY A 162 -10.51 0.05 -23.70
N PHE A 163 -11.36 -0.17 -22.70
CA PHE A 163 -11.16 -1.24 -21.72
C PHE A 163 -12.48 -1.88 -21.28
N ASN A 164 -12.40 -3.14 -20.83
CA ASN A 164 -13.55 -3.93 -20.39
C ASN A 164 -13.71 -3.81 -18.87
N PHE A 165 -14.94 -3.56 -18.43
CA PHE A 165 -15.31 -3.74 -17.02
C PHE A 165 -15.97 -5.09 -16.84
N LYS A 166 -15.81 -5.68 -15.66
CA LYS A 166 -16.56 -6.89 -15.30
C LYS A 166 -17.61 -6.50 -14.28
N PHE A 167 -18.78 -7.14 -14.34
CA PHE A 167 -19.86 -6.93 -13.36
C PHE A 167 -19.44 -7.27 -11.91
N GLN A 168 -18.38 -8.06 -11.76
CA GLN A 168 -17.84 -8.54 -10.48
C GLN A 168 -16.83 -7.58 -9.85
N ASP A 169 -16.58 -6.42 -10.46
CA ASP A 169 -15.69 -5.40 -9.91
C ASP A 169 -16.27 -4.91 -8.55
N LEU A 170 -15.43 -4.67 -7.54
CA LEU A 170 -15.85 -4.41 -6.15
C LEU A 170 -16.41 -2.98 -5.95
N LEU A 171 -17.60 -2.73 -6.49
CA LEU A 171 -18.25 -1.41 -6.52
C LEU A 171 -18.93 -0.98 -5.21
N ASP A 172 -18.92 -1.84 -4.20
CA ASP A 172 -19.48 -1.61 -2.87
C ASP A 172 -18.40 -1.42 -1.78
N ASP A 173 -17.13 -1.65 -2.13
CA ASP A 173 -15.99 -1.43 -1.24
C ASP A 173 -15.31 -0.09 -1.54
N ASP A 174 -15.43 0.86 -0.63
CA ASP A 174 -14.79 2.18 -0.68
C ASP A 174 -13.26 2.12 -0.52
N ARG A 175 -12.71 0.95 -0.16
CA ARG A 175 -11.27 0.68 -0.19
C ARG A 175 -10.79 0.21 -1.56
N HIS A 176 -11.70 -0.01 -2.51
CA HIS A 176 -11.39 -0.45 -3.86
C HIS A 176 -11.09 0.73 -4.79
N PHE A 177 -10.12 0.54 -5.69
CA PHE A 177 -9.72 1.54 -6.67
C PHE A 177 -9.54 0.93 -8.05
N PHE A 178 -9.84 1.72 -9.07
CA PHE A 178 -9.56 1.40 -10.46
C PHE A 178 -8.36 2.22 -10.92
N ILE A 179 -7.36 1.56 -11.46
CA ILE A 179 -6.22 2.23 -12.08
C ILE A 179 -6.17 1.86 -13.56
N ILE A 180 -6.44 2.83 -14.43
CA ILE A 180 -6.29 2.65 -15.86
C ILE A 180 -4.84 2.94 -16.20
N TYR A 181 -4.18 1.97 -16.83
CA TYR A 181 -2.80 2.09 -17.27
C TYR A 181 -2.76 2.16 -18.79
N ASN A 182 -2.08 3.18 -19.31
CA ASN A 182 -1.73 3.26 -20.71
C ASN A 182 -0.23 3.51 -20.86
N ARG A 183 0.29 3.03 -21.98
CA ARG A 183 1.65 3.21 -22.40
C ARG A 183 1.65 3.70 -23.83
N ASP A 184 2.43 4.74 -24.08
CA ASP A 184 2.66 5.31 -25.40
C ASP A 184 4.15 5.27 -25.71
N ILE A 185 4.51 5.13 -26.98
CA ILE A 185 5.91 5.14 -27.44
C ILE A 185 6.05 6.32 -28.39
N VAL A 186 6.73 7.37 -27.94
CA VAL A 186 6.91 8.61 -28.70
C VAL A 186 8.39 8.83 -28.92
N LYS A 187 8.85 8.80 -30.17
CA LYS A 187 10.26 9.04 -30.54
C LYS A 187 11.24 8.16 -29.75
N ASP A 188 10.96 6.85 -29.70
CA ASP A 188 11.74 5.85 -28.94
C ASP A 188 11.76 6.03 -27.41
N GLU A 189 10.96 6.95 -26.88
CA GLU A 189 10.73 7.08 -25.43
C GLU A 189 9.39 6.45 -25.05
N GLU A 190 9.42 5.59 -24.03
CA GLU A 190 8.24 4.99 -23.44
C GLU A 190 7.65 5.94 -22.39
N LYS A 191 6.37 6.28 -22.55
CA LYS A 191 5.62 7.14 -21.63
C LYS A 191 4.50 6.35 -21.00
N HIS A 192 4.37 6.49 -19.69
CA HIS A 192 3.36 5.80 -18.90
C HIS A 192 2.32 6.78 -18.37
N PHE A 193 1.05 6.41 -18.51
CA PHE A 193 -0.08 7.20 -18.06
C PHE A 193 -0.93 6.38 -17.11
N TYR A 194 -1.33 7.02 -16.01
CA TYR A 194 -2.11 6.39 -14.96
C TYR A 194 -3.31 7.27 -14.65
N TRP A 195 -4.52 6.72 -14.74
CA TRP A 195 -5.72 7.36 -14.21
C TRP A 195 -6.18 6.61 -12.98
N ILE A 196 -6.28 7.30 -11.84
CA ILE A 196 -6.61 6.68 -10.55
C ILE A 196 -7.99 7.15 -10.09
N LEU A 197 -8.90 6.20 -10.00
CA LEU A 197 -10.31 6.41 -9.70
C LEU A 197 -10.69 5.64 -8.43
N SER A 198 -11.35 6.32 -7.49
CA SER A 198 -12.13 5.63 -6.45
C SER A 198 -13.35 4.96 -7.08
N VAL A 199 -14.02 4.09 -6.32
CA VAL A 199 -15.33 3.55 -6.73
C VAL A 199 -16.34 4.68 -7.03
N GLN A 200 -16.36 5.75 -6.24
CA GLN A 200 -17.27 6.88 -6.48
C GLN A 200 -16.94 7.63 -7.77
N ASP A 201 -15.65 7.88 -8.01
CA ASP A 201 -15.19 8.47 -9.27
C ASP A 201 -15.62 7.61 -10.46
N PHE A 202 -15.46 6.29 -10.33
CA PHE A 202 -15.87 5.33 -11.32
C PHE A 202 -17.38 5.34 -11.58
N MET A 203 -18.20 5.32 -10.52
CA MET A 203 -19.66 5.40 -10.66
C MET A 203 -20.11 6.70 -11.33
N SER A 204 -19.41 7.81 -11.06
CA SER A 204 -19.71 9.11 -11.68
C SER A 204 -19.48 9.12 -13.20
N ILE A 205 -18.51 8.34 -13.70
CA ILE A 205 -18.26 8.21 -15.14
C ILE A 205 -19.12 7.11 -15.78
N LYS A 206 -19.53 6.10 -15.01
CA LYS A 206 -20.37 4.98 -15.46
C LYS A 206 -21.82 5.39 -15.71
N ASN A 207 -22.35 6.38 -15.00
CA ASN A 207 -23.76 6.79 -15.05
C ASN A 207 -24.22 7.47 -16.37
N THR A 208 -23.56 7.18 -17.50
CA THR A 208 -24.12 7.43 -18.84
C THR A 208 -24.86 6.17 -19.28
N GLU A 209 -26.11 6.32 -19.77
CA GLU A 209 -27.02 5.19 -20.11
C GLU A 209 -26.37 4.11 -20.99
N THR A 210 -25.42 4.49 -21.84
CA THR A 210 -24.68 3.58 -22.72
C THR A 210 -23.57 2.78 -22.01
N THR A 211 -22.93 3.34 -20.98
CA THR A 211 -21.83 2.66 -20.28
C THR A 211 -22.35 1.56 -19.36
N ALA A 212 -23.45 1.80 -18.64
CA ALA A 212 -24.06 0.79 -17.77
C ALA A 212 -24.54 -0.45 -18.56
N PHE A 213 -25.14 -0.24 -19.74
CA PHE A 213 -25.58 -1.30 -20.63
C PHE A 213 -24.40 -2.12 -21.18
N LYS A 214 -23.33 -1.45 -21.60
CA LYS A 214 -22.10 -2.11 -22.08
C LYS A 214 -21.41 -2.97 -21.03
N ILE A 215 -21.34 -2.49 -19.79
CA ILE A 215 -20.78 -3.26 -18.67
C ILE A 215 -21.58 -4.56 -18.43
N TYR A 216 -22.91 -4.49 -18.52
CA TYR A 216 -23.76 -5.68 -18.37
C TYR A 216 -23.53 -6.71 -19.49
N GLN A 217 -23.16 -6.24 -20.68
CA GLN A 217 -22.86 -7.10 -21.85
C GLN A 217 -21.40 -7.56 -21.92
N ASN A 218 -20.56 -7.22 -20.94
CA ASN A 218 -19.09 -7.34 -21.03
C ASN A 218 -18.51 -6.66 -22.29
N ASP A 219 -19.17 -5.61 -22.79
CA ASP A 219 -18.73 -4.83 -23.95
C ASP A 219 -17.67 -3.78 -23.56
N ARG A 220 -16.80 -3.46 -24.53
CA ARG A 220 -15.69 -2.54 -24.35
C ARG A 220 -16.21 -1.12 -24.21
N CYS A 221 -15.81 -0.46 -23.12
CA CYS A 221 -16.14 0.93 -22.89
C CYS A 221 -15.01 1.82 -23.44
N HIS A 222 -15.40 2.82 -24.24
CA HIS A 222 -14.47 3.74 -24.90
C HIS A 222 -14.64 5.12 -24.25
N PHE A 223 -13.57 5.63 -23.64
CA PHE A 223 -13.57 6.95 -23.02
C PHE A 223 -12.57 7.88 -23.69
N HIS A 224 -13.03 9.07 -24.05
CA HIS A 224 -12.14 10.11 -24.53
C HIS A 224 -11.21 10.57 -23.38
N PRO A 225 -9.87 10.63 -23.55
CA PRO A 225 -8.91 10.95 -22.49
C PRO A 225 -9.23 12.23 -21.71
N LYS A 226 -9.69 13.29 -22.40
CA LYS A 226 -10.15 14.55 -21.77
C LYS A 226 -11.21 14.35 -20.67
N ARG A 227 -12.08 13.34 -20.76
CA ARG A 227 -13.06 13.05 -19.70
C ARG A 227 -12.41 12.53 -18.43
N LEU A 228 -11.26 11.89 -18.57
CA LEU A 228 -10.49 11.32 -17.47
C LEU A 228 -9.37 12.23 -17.00
N GLU A 229 -9.15 13.39 -17.64
CA GLU A 229 -8.01 14.29 -17.38
C GLU A 229 -7.87 14.65 -15.90
N LYS A 230 -8.98 14.89 -15.19
CA LYS A 230 -8.97 15.20 -13.74
C LYS A 230 -8.46 14.05 -12.85
N PHE A 231 -8.40 12.83 -13.39
CA PHE A 231 -7.91 11.63 -12.70
C PHE A 231 -6.50 11.25 -13.15
N LEU A 232 -5.90 11.97 -14.09
CA LEU A 232 -4.59 11.67 -14.63
C LEU A 232 -3.48 12.01 -13.61
N TYR A 233 -2.57 11.07 -13.41
CA TYR A 233 -1.33 11.31 -12.69
C TYR A 233 -0.34 12.08 -13.56
N ASN A 234 0.12 13.24 -13.09
CA ASN A 234 1.12 14.07 -13.76
C ASN A 234 2.50 13.88 -13.14
N GLU A 235 3.27 12.92 -13.66
CA GLU A 235 4.61 12.59 -13.17
C GLU A 235 5.56 13.80 -13.19
N VAL A 236 5.55 14.59 -14.28
CA VAL A 236 6.43 15.75 -14.43
C VAL A 236 6.18 16.78 -13.33
N GLN A 237 4.92 17.09 -13.05
CA GLN A 237 4.56 18.06 -12.02
C GLN A 237 4.90 17.53 -10.62
N VAL A 238 4.67 16.24 -10.38
CA VAL A 238 5.01 15.57 -9.11
C VAL A 238 6.51 15.57 -8.86
N ASN A 239 7.33 15.23 -9.85
CA ASN A 239 8.79 15.23 -9.73
C ASN A 239 9.35 16.63 -9.47
N LYS A 240 8.80 17.66 -10.14
CA LYS A 240 9.14 19.07 -9.86
C LYS A 240 8.83 19.46 -8.41
N LEU A 241 7.67 19.04 -7.88
CA LEU A 241 7.31 19.32 -6.48
C LEU A 241 8.22 18.58 -5.50
N TRP A 242 8.56 17.32 -5.77
CA TRP A 242 9.52 16.57 -4.94
C TRP A 242 10.90 17.22 -4.89
N SER A 243 11.44 17.69 -6.02
CA SER A 243 12.71 18.45 -6.06
C SER A 243 12.66 19.65 -5.11
N ARG A 244 11.59 20.46 -5.20
CA ARG A 244 11.39 21.63 -4.34
C ARG A 244 11.24 21.27 -2.86
N ILE A 245 10.60 20.13 -2.56
CA ILE A 245 10.47 19.62 -1.19
C ILE A 245 11.84 19.24 -0.64
N GLU A 246 12.67 18.52 -1.39
CA GLU A 246 14.02 18.16 -0.96
C GLU A 246 14.92 19.40 -0.76
N GLU A 247 14.84 20.38 -1.66
CA GLU A 247 15.52 21.67 -1.50
C GLU A 247 15.07 22.40 -0.21
N SER A 248 13.77 22.39 0.07
CA SER A 248 13.20 23.06 1.26
C SER A 248 13.49 22.32 2.58
N LYS A 249 13.69 20.98 2.54
CA LYS A 249 14.14 20.23 3.71
C LYS A 249 15.53 20.67 4.16
N ASN A 250 16.40 21.00 3.22
CA ASN A 250 17.76 21.46 3.50
C ASN A 250 17.79 22.87 4.11
N SER A 251 16.79 23.72 3.82
CA SER A 251 16.67 25.07 4.38
C SER A 251 15.93 25.14 5.72
N ASN A 252 15.35 24.03 6.18
CA ASN A 252 14.57 23.91 7.41
C ASN A 252 13.34 24.85 7.50
N ASP A 253 12.82 25.30 6.34
CA ASP A 253 11.61 26.12 6.25
C ASP A 253 10.34 25.26 6.34
N LEU A 254 9.82 25.13 7.55
CA LEU A 254 8.65 24.30 7.87
C LEU A 254 7.35 24.80 7.20
N GLU A 255 7.20 26.11 6.97
CA GLU A 255 5.97 26.65 6.38
C GLU A 255 5.92 26.34 4.87
N THR A 256 7.03 26.56 4.17
CA THR A 256 7.16 26.22 2.76
C THR A 256 7.02 24.72 2.54
N LEU A 257 7.65 23.90 3.38
CA LEU A 257 7.50 22.45 3.33
C LEU A 257 6.04 22.03 3.44
N LYS A 258 5.29 22.59 4.39
CA LYS A 258 3.87 22.27 4.57
C LYS A 258 3.05 22.62 3.33
N LYS A 259 3.27 23.82 2.75
CA LYS A 259 2.60 24.26 1.51
C LYS A 259 2.90 23.32 0.34
N LEU A 260 4.17 22.96 0.15
CA LEU A 260 4.59 22.04 -0.91
C LEU A 260 3.99 20.64 -0.74
N TYR A 261 3.95 20.11 0.49
CA TYR A 261 3.32 18.81 0.76
C TYR A 261 1.81 18.85 0.51
N ASP A 262 1.13 19.96 0.80
CA ASP A 262 -0.30 20.13 0.52
C ASP A 262 -0.58 20.29 -0.97
N GLU A 263 0.29 20.98 -1.72
CA GLU A 263 0.23 21.02 -3.19
C GLU A 263 0.45 19.62 -3.78
N LEU A 264 1.44 18.89 -3.28
CA LEU A 264 1.71 17.52 -3.70
C LEU A 264 0.51 16.59 -3.46
N LYS A 265 -0.26 16.76 -2.36
CA LYS A 265 -1.51 16.00 -2.14
C LYS A 265 -2.57 16.25 -3.22
N ARG A 266 -2.57 17.43 -3.84
CA ARG A 266 -3.54 17.79 -4.89
C ARG A 266 -3.10 17.24 -6.26
N VAL A 267 -1.80 17.21 -6.52
CA VAL A 267 -1.24 16.85 -7.84
C VAL A 267 -0.93 15.35 -7.95
N ASP A 268 -0.38 14.74 -6.91
CA ASP A 268 -0.08 13.30 -6.92
C ASP A 268 -1.36 12.51 -6.72
N ARG A 269 -2.00 12.16 -7.83
CA ARG A 269 -3.28 11.47 -7.80
C ARG A 269 -3.24 10.13 -7.06
N PHE A 270 -2.10 9.44 -6.99
CA PHE A 270 -1.95 8.23 -6.17
C PHE A 270 -2.20 8.50 -4.67
N ARG A 271 -2.07 9.74 -4.19
CA ARG A 271 -2.36 10.07 -2.79
C ARG A 271 -3.82 9.95 -2.39
N ILE A 272 -4.75 9.80 -3.34
CA ILE A 272 -6.14 9.44 -2.99
C ILE A 272 -6.19 8.08 -2.27
N LEU A 273 -5.26 7.18 -2.55
CA LEU A 273 -5.15 5.88 -1.88
C LEU A 273 -4.78 6.03 -0.40
N ASP A 274 -4.14 7.13 0.00
CA ASP A 274 -3.74 7.42 1.37
C ASP A 274 -4.91 7.94 2.24
N ILE A 275 -6.07 8.25 1.65
CA ILE A 275 -7.25 8.74 2.39
C ILE A 275 -7.92 7.57 3.09
N SER A 276 -7.91 7.52 4.42
CA SER A 276 -8.56 6.44 5.19
C SER A 276 -10.06 6.33 4.90
N SER A 277 -10.52 5.09 4.80
CA SER A 277 -11.93 4.69 4.76
C SER A 277 -12.46 4.49 6.18
N ALA A 278 -13.78 4.54 6.38
CA ALA A 278 -14.41 4.16 7.65
C ALA A 278 -14.20 2.68 8.01
N LYS A 279 -13.79 1.85 7.03
CA LYS A 279 -13.50 0.41 7.19
C LYS A 279 -12.01 0.11 7.39
N ASP A 280 -11.15 1.13 7.46
CA ASP A 280 -9.72 1.01 7.83
C ASP A 280 -9.55 1.14 9.36
#